data_AF-A0A2G9ULG4-F1
#
_entry.id   AF-A0A2G9ULG4-F1
#
_cell.length_a   1.000
_cell.length_b   1.000
_cell.length_c   1.000
_cell.angle_alpha   90.00
_cell.angle_beta   90.00
_cell.angle_gamma   90.00
#
_symmetry.space_group_name_H-M   'P 1'
#
loop_
_entity.id
_entity.type
_entity.pdbx_description
1 polymer ?
#
loop_
_entity_poly.entity_id
_entity_poly.type
_entity_poly.pdbx_seq_one_letter_code
_entity_poly.pdbx_strand_id
1 'polypeptide(L)'
;MLPINKDYNLRTEPRKKTFWSDKTQWRTTFPVVNFGCCSHCLTTVIKIGGQTSKNHSLRSEKHRSTRVAAVSRLSDMKRANSSENGDECVPTKNNTNGHPQPPPHKRLNSANLEAQRMEKMGINGAGNGHADIDRVAVLDFGAQYGKVIDRRVREANVLSEMFPLKAKVKDILKKGNFKAIIISGGPNSVYVEGAAQPDPEVFLCGLPVLGICYGFQLINKGHGGDVAREQVREDGQCKVWLDTSCDLFHGLNESEQVLLTHGDSVTEKTVAPGFKIVARNGGQVAGIACPEKRLYGVQFHPEVDLTTNGRKMFENFLFRISGCASSYTMTNREQMCIEEIRKTVGDKKVLVLVSGGVDSSVCAALLNRAIGPDRITAIHIDNGFMRKDESDRVVESLKEINLPVHREYAGLKFMVATASGKSGEGEPLDRTTDPELKRQIIGNTFIRVKDRVMEELKLNKDDYFLAQGTLRPDLIESCQQLIVIDVLFRSYSYVAALSVAQQTIPWQLLARYANIIPKLLHNINRVVYVFGGPVNYPVTTITPTFLNAFTVKVLQEADHLATEALHGRRADGSRDPDLEDLSKKVQQ
;
A
#
# COMPACT_ATOMS: atom_id res chain seq x y z
N MET A 1 -32.70 -16.11 42.04
CA MET A 1 -33.46 -15.03 42.71
C MET A 1 -32.60 -14.47 43.84
N LEU A 2 -32.19 -13.19 43.69
CA LEU A 2 -31.66 -12.20 44.65
C LEU A 2 -30.37 -12.49 45.48
N PRO A 3 -29.62 -11.45 45.91
CA PRO A 3 -29.81 -10.00 45.66
C PRO A 3 -28.62 -9.31 44.95
N ILE A 4 -28.98 -8.31 44.13
CA ILE A 4 -28.07 -7.29 43.59
C ILE A 4 -27.88 -6.23 44.67
N ASN A 5 -26.67 -6.10 45.18
CA ASN A 5 -26.32 -5.03 46.11
C ASN A 5 -26.02 -3.76 45.29
N LYS A 6 -26.98 -2.82 45.31
CA LYS A 6 -26.78 -1.42 44.95
C LYS A 6 -26.04 -0.78 46.11
N ASP A 7 -24.78 -0.41 45.92
CA ASP A 7 -24.12 0.75 46.52
C ASP A 7 -22.61 0.66 46.31
N TYR A 8 -22.12 1.29 45.24
CA TYR A 8 -20.82 1.98 45.24
C TYR A 8 -20.85 3.02 44.12
N ASN A 9 -21.23 4.23 44.52
CA ASN A 9 -21.29 5.41 43.70
C ASN A 9 -19.87 6.00 43.61
N LEU A 10 -19.02 5.48 42.71
CA LEU A 10 -17.78 6.14 42.31
C LEU A 10 -17.97 6.73 40.93
N ARG A 11 -18.34 8.02 40.91
CA ARG A 11 -18.23 8.89 39.74
C ARG A 11 -16.80 8.79 39.18
N THR A 12 -16.64 8.07 38.08
CA THR A 12 -15.49 8.22 37.20
C THR A 12 -16.00 8.82 35.91
N GLU A 13 -16.00 10.15 35.86
CA GLU A 13 -16.14 10.85 34.58
C GLU A 13 -14.95 10.46 33.70
N PRO A 14 -15.16 10.04 32.44
CA PRO A 14 -14.06 9.90 31.50
C PRO A 14 -13.52 11.30 31.23
N ARG A 15 -12.42 11.66 31.89
CA ARG A 15 -11.64 12.86 31.54
C ARG A 15 -11.12 12.69 30.12
N LYS A 16 -11.87 13.20 29.15
CA LYS A 16 -11.39 13.48 27.79
C LYS A 16 -10.28 14.53 27.90
N LYS A 17 -9.04 14.07 28.04
CA LYS A 17 -7.86 14.91 27.87
C LYS A 17 -7.43 14.83 26.40
N THR A 18 -7.81 15.83 25.64
CA THR A 18 -7.19 16.16 24.35
C THR A 18 -5.81 16.74 24.62
N PHE A 19 -4.77 15.92 24.54
CA PHE A 19 -3.40 16.41 24.42
C PHE A 19 -3.01 16.40 22.95
N TRP A 20 -2.58 17.56 22.48
CA TRP A 20 -2.03 17.79 21.15
C TRP A 20 -0.84 16.84 20.95
N SER A 21 -0.95 15.90 19.99
CA SER A 21 0.14 15.03 19.61
C SER A 21 1.13 15.83 18.77
N ASP A 22 2.29 16.13 19.36
CA ASP A 22 3.40 16.74 18.65
C ASP A 22 4.02 15.75 17.65
N LYS A 23 4.34 16.28 16.48
CA LYS A 23 4.73 15.56 15.26
C LYS A 23 5.97 14.67 15.48
N THR A 24 5.81 13.35 15.45
CA THR A 24 6.93 12.41 15.23
C THR A 24 7.05 12.10 13.74
N GLN A 25 7.33 13.14 12.96
CA GLN A 25 7.92 12.96 11.64
C GLN A 25 9.42 12.77 11.87
N TRP A 26 9.95 11.60 11.55
CA TRP A 26 11.37 11.25 11.67
C TRP A 26 12.24 12.30 10.98
N ARG A 27 12.80 13.25 11.73
CA ARG A 27 13.79 14.20 11.20
C ARG A 27 15.13 13.50 11.18
N THR A 28 15.36 12.66 10.17
CA THR A 28 16.70 12.16 9.87
C THR A 28 17.45 13.23 9.06
N THR A 29 18.73 13.43 9.35
CA THR A 29 19.60 14.37 8.61
C THR A 29 20.30 13.72 7.41
N PHE A 30 19.92 12.48 7.09
CA PHE A 30 20.48 11.69 5.99
C PHE A 30 19.50 11.63 4.82
N PRO A 31 19.99 11.52 3.58
CA PRO A 31 19.13 11.07 2.49
C PRO A 31 18.66 9.63 2.81
N VAL A 32 17.35 9.45 2.94
CA VAL A 32 16.72 8.16 3.20
C VAL A 32 16.37 7.51 1.86
N VAL A 33 16.70 6.23 1.72
CA VAL A 33 16.23 5.40 0.62
C VAL A 33 15.53 4.17 1.18
N ASN A 34 14.30 3.93 0.74
CA ASN A 34 13.52 2.79 1.17
C ASN A 34 13.59 1.69 0.09
N PHE A 35 14.09 0.53 0.47
CA PHE A 35 14.24 -0.63 -0.40
C PHE A 35 13.36 -1.77 0.12
N GLY A 36 12.04 -1.59 0.01
CA GLY A 36 11.09 -2.65 0.34
C GLY A 36 11.13 -3.76 -0.71
N CYS A 37 11.35 -5.00 -0.29
CA CYS A 37 11.47 -6.17 -1.17
C CYS A 37 10.11 -6.63 -1.78
N CYS A 38 9.04 -5.86 -1.61
CA CYS A 38 7.70 -6.21 -2.08
C CYS A 38 7.15 -5.19 -3.09
N SER A 39 7.14 -5.58 -4.36
CA SER A 39 6.24 -5.22 -5.47
C SER A 39 5.96 -3.74 -5.80
N HIS A 40 6.39 -2.75 -5.02
CA HIS A 40 5.91 -1.35 -5.17
C HIS A 40 6.86 -0.28 -4.63
N CYS A 41 8.17 -0.37 -4.89
CA CYS A 41 9.03 0.79 -4.68
C CYS A 41 9.01 1.70 -5.92
N LEU A 42 8.32 2.83 -5.83
CA LEU A 42 8.77 4.07 -6.47
C LEU A 42 9.73 4.70 -5.47
N THR A 43 11.01 4.78 -5.84
CA THR A 43 12.07 5.46 -5.08
C THR A 43 11.64 6.87 -4.69
N THR A 44 11.29 7.05 -3.42
CA THR A 44 11.05 8.39 -2.86
C THR A 44 12.32 8.80 -2.11
N VAL A 45 13.17 9.58 -2.77
CA VAL A 45 14.28 10.28 -2.12
C VAL A 45 13.66 11.45 -1.35
N ILE A 46 13.56 11.34 -0.03
CA ILE A 46 13.17 12.48 0.82
C ILE A 46 14.40 13.39 0.97
N LYS A 47 14.46 14.46 0.17
CA LYS A 47 15.46 15.52 0.31
C LYS A 47 14.98 16.54 1.34
N ILE A 48 15.38 16.39 2.60
CA ILE A 48 15.04 17.35 3.66
C ILE A 48 15.97 18.56 3.55
N GLY A 49 15.48 19.65 2.97
CA GLY A 49 16.20 20.93 2.93
C GLY A 49 16.28 21.57 4.31
N GLY A 50 17.48 21.90 4.75
CA GLY A 50 17.71 22.69 5.96
C GLY A 50 17.29 24.13 5.75
N GLN A 51 16.31 24.62 6.53
CA GLN A 51 16.13 26.05 6.75
C GLN A 51 16.62 26.39 8.16
N THR A 52 17.67 27.19 8.20
CA THR A 52 18.17 27.89 9.39
C THR A 52 17.11 28.84 9.92
N SER A 53 16.66 28.61 11.15
CA SER A 53 15.80 29.53 11.91
C SER A 53 16.55 30.82 12.25
N LYS A 54 16.02 31.97 11.80
CA LYS A 54 16.27 33.26 12.45
C LYS A 54 15.07 33.58 13.33
N ASN A 55 15.35 33.77 14.62
CA ASN A 55 14.43 34.23 15.65
C ASN A 55 13.69 35.51 15.23
N HIS A 56 12.37 35.54 15.41
CA HIS A 56 11.69 36.74 15.86
C HIS A 56 10.50 36.37 16.75
N SER A 57 10.50 36.97 17.94
CA SER A 57 9.40 37.00 18.88
C SER A 57 8.22 37.81 18.34
N LEU A 58 7.01 37.51 18.82
CA LEU A 58 5.88 38.43 19.14
C LEU A 58 4.60 37.56 19.21
N ARG A 59 4.10 37.26 20.42
CA ARG A 59 3.10 38.00 21.22
C ARG A 59 1.66 37.77 20.72
N SER A 60 0.88 37.25 21.67
CA SER A 60 -0.54 36.93 21.62
C SER A 60 -1.43 38.10 21.16
N GLU A 61 -2.50 37.80 20.42
CA GLU A 61 -3.79 38.46 20.63
C GLU A 61 -4.99 37.70 20.04
N LYS A 62 -6.08 37.74 20.81
CA LYS A 62 -7.41 37.18 20.53
C LYS A 62 -8.19 38.15 19.62
N HIS A 63 -9.00 37.64 18.69
CA HIS A 63 -10.48 37.76 18.68
C HIS A 63 -11.15 37.61 17.29
N ARG A 64 -12.29 36.91 17.33
CA ARG A 64 -13.59 37.10 16.63
C ARG A 64 -13.63 37.33 15.10
N SER A 65 -14.26 36.35 14.44
CA SER A 65 -15.53 36.47 13.68
C SER A 65 -15.76 37.78 12.92
N THR A 66 -15.87 37.72 11.58
CA THR A 66 -17.17 37.90 10.87
C THR A 66 -17.13 37.48 9.39
N ARG A 67 -18.32 37.06 8.98
CA ARG A 67 -18.90 36.72 7.68
C ARG A 67 -18.81 37.81 6.57
N VAL A 68 -18.89 37.31 5.31
CA VAL A 68 -19.71 37.80 4.15
C VAL A 68 -19.05 38.54 2.96
N ALA A 69 -19.35 37.95 1.79
CA ALA A 69 -19.60 38.45 0.42
C ALA A 69 -18.55 39.19 -0.42
N ALA A 70 -18.25 38.54 -1.56
CA ALA A 70 -18.42 38.99 -2.96
C ALA A 70 -18.37 40.49 -3.28
N VAL A 71 -17.62 40.84 -4.34
CA VAL A 71 -18.13 41.44 -5.59
C VAL A 71 -16.99 41.57 -6.62
N SER A 72 -17.40 41.41 -7.88
CA SER A 72 -16.70 41.51 -9.15
C SER A 72 -16.09 42.89 -9.48
N ARG A 73 -15.16 42.93 -10.45
CA ARG A 73 -15.25 43.79 -11.66
C ARG A 73 -14.10 43.53 -12.64
N LEU A 74 -14.48 43.41 -13.92
CA LEU A 74 -13.63 43.54 -15.10
C LEU A 74 -13.23 45.01 -15.31
N SER A 75 -12.09 45.17 -16.00
CA SER A 75 -11.85 45.95 -17.23
C SER A 75 -10.65 46.89 -17.10
N ASP A 76 -9.68 46.76 -18.01
CA ASP A 76 -9.32 47.86 -18.91
C ASP A 76 -8.33 47.42 -19.99
N MET A 77 -8.53 48.02 -21.16
CA MET A 77 -7.90 47.76 -22.45
C MET A 77 -7.45 49.14 -22.96
N LYS A 78 -6.20 49.31 -23.44
CA LYS A 78 -5.85 50.02 -24.70
C LYS A 78 -4.39 50.46 -24.82
N ARG A 79 -3.97 50.42 -26.11
CA ARG A 79 -3.01 51.25 -26.86
C ARG A 79 -1.51 50.94 -26.72
N ALA A 80 -0.66 51.09 -27.74
CA ALA A 80 -0.72 51.16 -29.22
C ALA A 80 0.71 51.54 -29.71
N ASN A 81 0.99 51.29 -31.00
CA ASN A 81 2.04 51.90 -31.86
C ASN A 81 3.48 51.38 -31.71
N SER A 82 4.32 51.21 -32.76
CA SER A 82 4.25 51.57 -34.19
C SER A 82 5.49 51.05 -34.96
N SER A 83 5.43 51.15 -36.31
CA SER A 83 6.50 51.23 -37.34
C SER A 83 7.13 49.93 -37.88
N GLU A 84 7.65 49.87 -39.11
CA GLU A 84 7.27 50.22 -40.51
C GLU A 84 8.47 49.80 -41.40
N ASN A 85 8.27 49.70 -42.73
CA ASN A 85 9.24 49.50 -43.84
C ASN A 85 9.62 48.03 -44.20
N GLY A 86 9.66 47.58 -45.46
CA GLY A 86 9.41 48.17 -46.78
C GLY A 86 9.81 47.15 -47.89
N ASP A 87 9.13 47.28 -49.03
CA ASP A 87 9.22 46.73 -50.41
C ASP A 87 10.41 45.87 -50.91
N GLU A 88 10.13 44.86 -51.77
CA GLU A 88 10.33 44.93 -53.25
C GLU A 88 9.98 43.60 -54.00
N CYS A 89 9.71 43.74 -55.31
CA CYS A 89 8.95 42.87 -56.21
C CYS A 89 9.77 42.00 -57.22
N VAL A 90 9.31 40.73 -57.48
CA VAL A 90 8.94 40.09 -58.81
C VAL A 90 10.06 39.89 -59.91
N PRO A 91 10.06 38.96 -60.94
CA PRO A 91 8.98 38.13 -61.57
C PRO A 91 9.22 36.64 -61.98
N THR A 92 8.09 35.94 -62.13
CA THR A 92 7.55 35.01 -63.18
C THR A 92 8.39 33.97 -63.97
N LYS A 93 7.79 32.77 -64.18
CA LYS A 93 7.45 32.18 -65.50
C LYS A 93 6.50 30.97 -65.43
N ASN A 94 5.65 30.87 -66.46
CA ASN A 94 4.46 30.02 -66.67
C ASN A 94 4.72 28.63 -67.29
N ASN A 95 3.61 27.87 -67.41
CA ASN A 95 3.24 26.75 -68.32
C ASN A 95 3.40 25.31 -67.79
N THR A 96 2.49 24.33 -68.00
CA THR A 96 1.14 24.21 -68.61
C THR A 96 0.61 22.79 -68.34
N ASN A 97 -0.71 22.66 -68.16
CA ASN A 97 -1.66 21.55 -68.45
C ASN A 97 -1.24 20.06 -68.46
N GLY A 98 -2.05 19.24 -67.77
CA GLY A 98 -2.32 17.84 -68.13
C GLY A 98 -2.96 16.99 -67.04
N HIS A 99 -4.27 16.72 -67.11
CA HIS A 99 -4.91 15.56 -66.46
C HIS A 99 -4.96 14.39 -67.46
N PRO A 100 -4.63 13.16 -67.04
CA PRO A 100 -5.65 12.11 -66.99
C PRO A 100 -5.54 11.13 -65.78
N GLN A 101 -6.58 10.30 -65.65
CA GLN A 101 -7.00 9.35 -64.61
C GLN A 101 -6.02 8.24 -64.13
N PRO A 102 -6.34 7.49 -63.03
CA PRO A 102 -5.36 6.81 -62.17
C PRO A 102 -5.20 5.29 -62.44
N PRO A 103 -4.07 4.67 -61.99
CA PRO A 103 -3.97 3.22 -61.79
C PRO A 103 -3.67 2.86 -60.30
N PRO A 104 -3.67 1.58 -59.89
CA PRO A 104 -4.65 0.99 -59.00
C PRO A 104 -4.23 0.93 -57.51
N HIS A 105 -5.21 0.67 -56.64
CA HIS A 105 -5.07 0.47 -55.20
C HIS A 105 -3.91 -0.47 -54.80
N LYS A 106 -2.93 0.07 -54.07
CA LYS A 106 -2.05 -0.72 -53.20
C LYS A 106 -2.57 -0.63 -51.76
N ARG A 107 -2.83 -1.78 -51.16
CA ARG A 107 -3.09 -1.94 -49.71
C ARG A 107 -2.00 -1.21 -48.92
N LEU A 108 -2.37 -0.19 -48.16
CA LEU A 108 -1.48 0.44 -47.19
C LEU A 108 -1.35 -0.44 -45.95
N ASN A 109 -0.12 -0.82 -45.63
CA ASN A 109 0.25 -1.47 -44.37
C ASN A 109 -0.05 -0.53 -43.19
N SER A 110 -0.99 -0.91 -42.33
CA SER A 110 -1.40 -0.18 -41.12
C SER A 110 -0.26 0.05 -40.12
N ALA A 111 0.74 -0.84 -40.10
CA ALA A 111 1.90 -0.75 -39.20
C ALA A 111 2.76 0.51 -39.44
N ASN A 112 2.89 0.97 -40.70
CA ASN A 112 3.69 2.16 -41.01
C ASN A 112 2.99 3.47 -40.61
N LEU A 113 1.65 3.46 -40.51
CA LEU A 113 0.87 4.63 -40.13
C LEU A 113 0.89 4.88 -38.61
N GLU A 114 0.98 3.81 -37.81
CA GLU A 114 1.14 3.89 -36.35
C GLU A 114 2.54 4.39 -35.96
N ALA A 115 3.58 3.90 -36.64
CA ALA A 115 4.95 4.38 -36.43
C ALA A 115 5.09 5.89 -36.76
N GLN A 116 4.50 6.35 -37.87
CA GLN A 116 4.51 7.77 -38.26
C GLN A 116 3.68 8.68 -37.34
N ARG A 117 2.65 8.14 -36.66
CA ARG A 117 1.88 8.88 -35.64
C ARG A 117 2.65 9.05 -34.34
N MET A 118 3.40 8.02 -33.93
CA MET A 118 4.27 8.05 -32.75
C MET A 118 5.44 9.04 -32.93
N GLU A 119 6.03 9.11 -34.13
CA GLU A 119 7.14 10.00 -34.46
C GLU A 119 6.72 11.49 -34.48
N LYS A 120 5.50 11.80 -34.92
CA LYS A 120 4.93 13.16 -34.88
C LYS A 120 4.65 13.70 -33.47
N MET A 121 4.74 12.87 -32.42
CA MET A 121 4.53 13.29 -31.03
C MET A 121 5.83 13.61 -30.26
N GLY A 122 7.00 13.59 -30.90
CA GLY A 122 8.24 14.12 -30.33
C GLY A 122 8.74 13.40 -29.08
N ILE A 123 8.64 12.07 -29.03
CA ILE A 123 9.11 11.26 -27.91
C ILE A 123 10.53 10.74 -28.20
N ASN A 124 11.54 11.59 -27.96
CA ASN A 124 12.92 11.12 -27.81
C ASN A 124 13.16 10.83 -26.33
N GLY A 125 12.90 9.58 -25.92
CA GLY A 125 13.17 9.11 -24.56
C GLY A 125 14.67 8.96 -24.31
N ALA A 126 15.24 9.83 -23.47
CA ALA A 126 16.58 9.63 -22.91
C ALA A 126 16.58 8.37 -22.02
N GLY A 127 17.58 7.51 -22.23
CA GLY A 127 17.63 6.13 -21.78
C GLY A 127 17.47 5.89 -20.28
N ASN A 128 16.65 4.89 -19.96
CA ASN A 128 16.55 4.29 -18.63
C ASN A 128 16.48 2.76 -18.85
N GLY A 129 17.36 1.99 -18.19
CA GLY A 129 17.59 0.54 -18.42
C GLY A 129 16.43 -0.42 -18.16
N HIS A 130 15.20 0.08 -18.05
CA HIS A 130 13.95 -0.70 -17.93
C HIS A 130 13.04 -0.55 -19.15
N ALA A 131 13.62 -0.15 -20.29
CA ALA A 131 12.92 0.13 -21.54
C ALA A 131 12.35 -1.12 -22.24
N ASP A 132 12.38 -2.30 -21.63
CA ASP A 132 11.94 -3.55 -22.27
C ASP A 132 10.90 -4.37 -21.47
N ILE A 133 10.43 -3.87 -20.32
CA ILE A 133 9.39 -4.55 -19.53
C ILE A 133 8.03 -3.92 -19.81
N ASP A 134 7.06 -4.75 -20.21
CA ASP A 134 5.69 -4.35 -20.44
C ASP A 134 4.98 -3.94 -19.14
N ARG A 135 4.24 -2.83 -19.22
CA ARG A 135 3.57 -2.21 -18.08
C ARG A 135 2.07 -2.10 -18.29
N VAL A 136 1.34 -2.14 -17.19
CA VAL A 136 -0.11 -1.91 -17.14
C VAL A 136 -0.41 -0.76 -16.19
N ALA A 137 -1.15 0.24 -16.67
CA ALA A 137 -1.59 1.35 -15.83
C ALA A 137 -2.88 0.97 -15.12
N VAL A 138 -2.92 1.07 -13.80
CA VAL A 138 -4.15 0.89 -13.00
C VAL A 138 -4.62 2.26 -12.53
N LEU A 139 -5.70 2.76 -13.12
CA LEU A 139 -6.33 4.02 -12.74
C LEU A 139 -7.30 3.77 -11.59
N ASP A 140 -7.00 4.34 -10.42
CA ASP A 140 -7.74 4.08 -9.19
C ASP A 140 -8.45 5.31 -8.62
N PHE A 141 -9.59 5.06 -7.99
CA PHE A 141 -10.45 6.04 -7.31
C PHE A 141 -10.03 6.30 -5.85
N GLY A 142 -8.93 5.69 -5.38
CA GLY A 142 -8.66 5.55 -3.96
C GLY A 142 -9.57 4.52 -3.28
N ALA A 143 -10.12 3.58 -4.08
CA ALA A 143 -11.02 2.54 -3.63
C ALA A 143 -10.24 1.34 -3.08
N GLN A 144 -10.94 0.45 -2.37
CA GLN A 144 -10.36 -0.77 -1.79
C GLN A 144 -9.73 -1.70 -2.86
N TYR A 145 -10.27 -1.69 -4.08
CA TYR A 145 -9.96 -2.69 -5.10
C TYR A 145 -8.74 -2.38 -5.98
N GLY A 146 -8.29 -1.13 -6.09
CA GLY A 146 -7.13 -0.78 -6.93
C GLY A 146 -5.86 -1.59 -6.56
N LYS A 147 -5.63 -1.83 -5.27
CA LYS A 147 -4.54 -2.67 -4.77
C LYS A 147 -4.71 -4.15 -5.11
N VAL A 148 -5.95 -4.63 -5.14
CA VAL A 148 -6.27 -6.02 -5.47
C VAL A 148 -6.04 -6.26 -6.96
N ILE A 149 -6.49 -5.33 -7.81
CA ILE A 149 -6.23 -5.35 -9.26
C ILE A 149 -4.72 -5.36 -9.53
N ASP A 150 -3.96 -4.44 -8.92
CA ASP A 150 -2.51 -4.42 -9.06
C ASP A 150 -1.88 -5.78 -8.68
N ARG A 151 -2.30 -6.35 -7.54
CA ARG A 151 -1.85 -7.67 -7.10
C ARG A 151 -2.13 -8.74 -8.15
N ARG A 152 -3.32 -8.78 -8.76
CA ARG A 152 -3.67 -9.76 -9.79
C ARG A 152 -2.84 -9.63 -11.06
N VAL A 153 -2.55 -8.40 -11.49
CA VAL A 153 -1.66 -8.15 -12.63
C VAL A 153 -0.25 -8.67 -12.35
N ARG A 154 0.26 -8.45 -11.13
CA ARG A 154 1.58 -8.94 -10.72
C ARG A 154 1.64 -10.45 -10.50
N GLU A 155 0.57 -11.07 -10.01
CA GLU A 155 0.45 -12.53 -9.90
C GLU A 155 0.49 -13.22 -11.28
N ALA A 156 0.15 -12.49 -12.35
CA ALA A 156 0.35 -12.91 -13.73
C ALA A 156 1.77 -12.60 -14.26
N ASN A 157 2.70 -12.12 -13.42
CA ASN A 157 4.04 -11.68 -13.80
C ASN A 157 4.05 -10.57 -14.87
N VAL A 158 3.13 -9.60 -14.75
CA VAL A 158 3.17 -8.34 -15.52
C VAL A 158 3.38 -7.17 -14.56
N LEU A 159 4.21 -6.20 -14.94
CA LEU A 159 4.44 -5.01 -14.12
C LEU A 159 3.23 -4.07 -14.20
N SER A 160 2.67 -3.70 -13.06
CA SER A 160 1.63 -2.66 -12.97
C SER A 160 2.16 -1.39 -12.31
N GLU A 161 1.57 -0.24 -12.65
CA GLU A 161 1.76 1.02 -11.96
C GLU A 161 0.39 1.63 -11.65
N MET A 162 0.17 2.03 -10.39
CA MET A 162 -1.06 2.69 -9.97
C MET A 162 -1.00 4.19 -10.19
N PHE A 163 -2.07 4.76 -10.72
CA PHE A 163 -2.24 6.19 -10.92
C PHE A 163 -3.59 6.66 -10.37
N PRO A 164 -3.69 7.93 -9.93
CA PRO A 164 -4.98 8.55 -9.69
C PRO A 164 -5.82 8.53 -10.96
N LEU A 165 -7.14 8.34 -10.86
CA LEU A 165 -8.05 8.35 -12.00
C LEU A 165 -7.85 9.54 -12.95
N LYS A 166 -7.61 10.73 -12.40
CA LYS A 166 -7.47 11.99 -13.15
C LYS A 166 -6.09 12.16 -13.83
N ALA A 167 -5.21 11.17 -13.73
CA ALA A 167 -3.90 11.23 -14.36
C ALA A 167 -4.03 11.41 -15.88
N LYS A 168 -3.21 12.29 -16.44
CA LYS A 168 -3.18 12.54 -17.88
C LYS A 168 -2.51 11.38 -18.60
N VAL A 169 -3.12 10.89 -19.67
CA VAL A 169 -2.58 9.75 -20.44
C VAL A 169 -1.20 10.06 -20.97
N LYS A 170 -0.95 11.29 -21.41
CA LYS A 170 0.36 11.73 -21.86
C LYS A 170 1.45 11.54 -20.80
N ASP A 171 1.14 11.78 -19.52
CA ASP A 171 2.11 11.62 -18.44
C ASP A 171 2.36 10.14 -18.09
N ILE A 172 1.35 9.29 -18.26
CA ILE A 172 1.50 7.83 -18.18
C ILE A 172 2.39 7.34 -19.32
N LEU A 173 2.10 7.72 -20.57
CA LEU A 173 2.85 7.27 -21.74
C LEU A 173 4.31 7.78 -21.73
N LYS A 174 4.58 8.97 -21.19
CA LYS A 174 5.96 9.48 -21.02
C LYS A 174 6.84 8.59 -20.15
N LYS A 175 6.27 7.82 -19.23
CA LYS A 175 7.01 6.85 -18.40
C LYS A 175 7.43 5.59 -19.17
N GLY A 176 6.89 5.38 -20.38
CA GLY A 176 7.26 4.31 -21.31
C GLY A 176 6.58 2.97 -21.05
N ASN A 177 6.51 2.16 -22.10
CA ASN A 177 6.17 0.72 -22.10
C ASN A 177 4.79 0.31 -21.56
N PHE A 178 3.81 1.20 -21.52
CA PHE A 178 2.45 0.80 -21.19
C PHE A 178 1.80 0.06 -22.37
N LYS A 179 1.31 -1.16 -22.11
CA LYS A 179 0.59 -2.01 -23.06
C LYS A 179 -0.91 -2.04 -22.83
N ALA A 180 -1.39 -1.66 -21.64
CA ALA A 180 -2.80 -1.67 -21.29
C ALA A 180 -3.14 -0.70 -20.16
N ILE A 181 -4.42 -0.38 -20.04
CA ILE A 181 -4.99 0.41 -18.96
C ILE A 181 -6.13 -0.37 -18.30
N ILE A 182 -6.17 -0.40 -16.97
CA ILE A 182 -7.29 -0.94 -16.19
C ILE A 182 -7.87 0.19 -15.35
N ILE A 183 -9.18 0.40 -15.43
CA ILE A 183 -9.90 1.40 -14.65
C ILE A 183 -10.65 0.68 -13.54
N SER A 184 -10.30 0.94 -12.27
CA SER A 184 -10.91 0.27 -11.13
C SER A 184 -12.34 0.74 -10.87
N GLY A 185 -13.05 -0.02 -10.03
CA GLY A 185 -14.36 0.37 -9.50
C GLY A 185 -14.23 1.30 -8.28
N GLY A 186 -15.17 2.24 -8.14
CA GLY A 186 -15.37 3.05 -6.94
C GLY A 186 -16.78 2.87 -6.36
N PRO A 187 -17.01 3.18 -5.06
CA PRO A 187 -18.31 3.01 -4.41
C PRO A 187 -19.38 4.03 -4.83
N ASN A 188 -18.99 5.05 -5.60
CA ASN A 188 -19.83 6.19 -5.92
C ASN A 188 -20.56 6.01 -7.26
N SER A 189 -21.77 6.54 -7.38
CA SER A 189 -22.52 6.60 -8.64
C SER A 189 -21.87 7.55 -9.65
N VAL A 190 -21.94 7.22 -10.95
CA VAL A 190 -21.43 8.07 -12.06
C VAL A 190 -22.21 9.39 -12.22
N TYR A 191 -23.35 9.53 -11.55
CA TYR A 191 -24.24 10.70 -11.62
C TYR A 191 -24.06 11.68 -10.47
N VAL A 192 -23.18 11.43 -9.50
CA VAL A 192 -22.89 12.44 -8.48
C VAL A 192 -22.29 13.66 -9.17
N GLU A 193 -22.84 14.84 -8.91
CA GLU A 193 -22.31 16.09 -9.46
C GLU A 193 -20.85 16.27 -9.00
N GLY A 194 -19.93 16.43 -9.96
CA GLY A 194 -18.49 16.45 -9.69
C GLY A 194 -17.83 15.08 -9.54
N ALA A 195 -18.51 13.98 -9.90
CA ALA A 195 -17.92 12.64 -9.95
C ALA A 195 -16.62 12.65 -10.78
N ALA A 196 -15.59 11.99 -10.25
CA ALA A 196 -14.28 11.96 -10.89
C ALA A 196 -14.37 11.23 -12.25
N GLN A 197 -13.93 11.93 -13.30
CA GLN A 197 -13.84 11.38 -14.65
C GLN A 197 -12.37 11.13 -15.00
N PRO A 198 -12.07 10.06 -15.76
CA PRO A 198 -10.74 9.86 -16.31
C PRO A 198 -10.46 10.90 -17.40
N ASP A 199 -9.19 11.03 -17.77
CA ASP A 199 -8.81 11.78 -18.96
C ASP A 199 -9.45 11.15 -20.21
N PRO A 200 -10.21 11.88 -21.05
CA PRO A 200 -10.89 11.30 -22.21
C PRO A 200 -9.95 10.60 -23.20
N GLU A 201 -8.68 11.01 -23.22
CA GLU A 201 -7.61 10.39 -24.02
C GLU A 201 -7.38 8.91 -23.65
N VAL A 202 -7.83 8.45 -22.47
CA VAL A 202 -7.72 7.03 -22.04
C VAL A 202 -8.42 6.13 -23.06
N PHE A 203 -9.56 6.55 -23.59
CA PHE A 203 -10.32 5.76 -24.56
C PHE A 203 -9.85 5.91 -26.01
N LEU A 204 -8.90 6.83 -26.27
CA LEU A 204 -8.45 7.19 -27.62
C LEU A 204 -6.97 6.88 -27.87
N CYS A 205 -6.22 6.52 -26.83
CA CYS A 205 -4.77 6.33 -26.91
C CYS A 205 -4.31 5.05 -27.63
N GLY A 206 -5.23 4.19 -28.09
CA GLY A 206 -4.95 2.96 -28.82
C GLY A 206 -4.49 1.77 -27.95
N LEU A 207 -4.29 1.98 -26.65
CA LEU A 207 -4.07 0.89 -25.69
C LEU A 207 -5.40 0.20 -25.34
N PRO A 208 -5.41 -1.13 -25.16
CA PRO A 208 -6.53 -1.83 -24.55
C PRO A 208 -6.92 -1.26 -23.20
N VAL A 209 -8.23 -1.16 -22.97
CA VAL A 209 -8.78 -0.70 -21.70
C VAL A 209 -9.74 -1.74 -21.14
N LEU A 210 -9.54 -2.11 -19.87
CA LEU A 210 -10.49 -2.89 -19.08
C LEU A 210 -11.12 -2.00 -18.00
N GLY A 211 -12.43 -1.78 -18.08
CA GLY A 211 -13.20 -1.11 -17.04
C GLY A 211 -13.88 -2.10 -16.11
N ILE A 212 -13.67 -1.98 -14.81
CA ILE A 212 -14.27 -2.84 -13.79
C ILE A 212 -15.30 -2.04 -12.99
N CYS A 213 -16.53 -2.54 -12.89
CA CYS A 213 -17.66 -1.92 -12.20
C CYS A 213 -17.85 -0.45 -12.63
N TYR A 214 -17.41 0.52 -11.83
CA TYR A 214 -17.45 1.94 -12.21
C TYR A 214 -16.67 2.23 -13.50
N GLY A 215 -15.51 1.60 -13.71
CA GLY A 215 -14.76 1.73 -14.95
C GLY A 215 -15.55 1.26 -16.18
N PHE A 216 -16.36 0.21 -16.03
CA PHE A 216 -17.28 -0.26 -17.07
C PHE A 216 -18.35 0.79 -17.41
N GLN A 217 -18.93 1.41 -16.38
CA GLN A 217 -19.92 2.48 -16.55
C GLN A 217 -19.32 3.71 -17.25
N LEU A 218 -18.08 4.06 -16.90
CA LEU A 218 -17.34 5.16 -17.56
C LEU A 218 -17.07 4.86 -19.04
N ILE A 219 -16.68 3.63 -19.38
CA ILE A 219 -16.50 3.24 -20.78
C ILE A 219 -17.81 3.40 -21.54
N ASN A 220 -18.92 2.92 -20.98
CA ASN A 220 -20.23 3.01 -21.62
C ASN A 220 -20.65 4.48 -21.83
N LYS A 221 -20.60 5.29 -20.76
CA LYS A 221 -20.98 6.72 -20.80
C LYS A 221 -20.08 7.55 -21.71
N GLY A 222 -18.78 7.28 -21.71
CA GLY A 222 -17.80 7.95 -22.57
C GLY A 222 -18.02 7.73 -24.07
N HIS A 223 -18.83 6.73 -24.45
CA HIS A 223 -19.14 6.39 -25.83
C HIS A 223 -20.62 6.61 -26.19
N GLY A 224 -21.34 7.43 -25.42
CA GLY A 224 -22.72 7.80 -25.71
C GLY A 224 -23.78 6.79 -25.24
N GLY A 225 -23.38 5.82 -24.43
CA GLY A 225 -24.32 5.02 -23.64
C GLY A 225 -24.81 5.78 -22.40
N ASP A 226 -25.76 5.19 -21.68
CA ASP A 226 -26.32 5.72 -20.43
C ASP A 226 -26.33 4.64 -19.34
N VAL A 227 -26.54 5.04 -18.09
CA VAL A 227 -26.55 4.15 -16.93
C VAL A 227 -27.83 4.39 -16.13
N ALA A 228 -28.62 3.35 -15.90
CA ALA A 228 -29.82 3.46 -15.09
C ALA A 228 -29.45 3.38 -13.60
N ARG A 229 -30.05 4.24 -12.77
CA ARG A 229 -30.05 4.06 -11.32
C ARG A 229 -31.05 2.99 -10.95
N GLU A 230 -30.60 1.92 -10.31
CA GLU A 230 -31.52 0.92 -9.74
C GLU A 230 -31.83 1.27 -8.28
N GLN A 231 -33.08 1.00 -7.86
CA GLN A 231 -33.51 1.25 -6.48
C GLN A 231 -32.96 0.22 -5.49
N VAL A 232 -32.50 -0.94 -5.99
CA VAL A 232 -31.98 -2.04 -5.18
C VAL A 232 -30.51 -2.23 -5.51
N ARG A 233 -29.66 -2.13 -4.50
CA ARG A 233 -28.25 -2.48 -4.62
C ARG A 233 -28.13 -3.99 -4.48
N GLU A 234 -27.67 -4.65 -5.54
CA GLU A 234 -27.33 -6.07 -5.50
C GLU A 234 -25.84 -6.20 -5.17
N ASP A 235 -25.57 -6.73 -3.98
CA ASP A 235 -24.22 -7.06 -3.52
C ASP A 235 -24.19 -8.57 -3.21
N GLY A 236 -23.53 -9.36 -4.04
CA GLY A 236 -23.43 -10.80 -3.79
C GLY A 236 -22.76 -11.61 -4.89
N GLN A 237 -22.50 -12.87 -4.59
CA GLN A 237 -22.07 -13.84 -5.59
C GLN A 237 -23.28 -14.31 -6.40
N CYS A 238 -23.24 -14.13 -7.72
CA CYS A 238 -24.28 -14.60 -8.63
C CYS A 238 -23.66 -15.35 -9.82
N LYS A 239 -24.51 -16.09 -10.54
CA LYS A 239 -24.13 -16.72 -11.81
C LYS A 239 -24.43 -15.77 -12.95
N VAL A 240 -23.42 -15.49 -13.77
CA VAL A 240 -23.51 -14.60 -14.93
C VAL A 240 -23.29 -15.42 -16.18
N TRP A 241 -24.10 -15.15 -17.21
CA TRP A 241 -23.88 -15.70 -18.55
C TRP A 241 -22.77 -14.93 -19.25
N LEU A 242 -21.84 -15.63 -19.90
CA LEU A 242 -20.70 -15.06 -20.63
C LEU A 242 -20.71 -15.49 -22.10
N ASP A 243 -20.44 -14.54 -23.00
CA ASP A 243 -20.12 -14.82 -24.40
C ASP A 243 -18.66 -15.28 -24.51
N THR A 244 -18.46 -16.60 -24.61
CA THR A 244 -17.14 -17.23 -24.69
C THR A 244 -16.40 -16.96 -26.01
N SER A 245 -17.07 -16.38 -27.00
CA SER A 245 -16.43 -15.91 -28.24
C SER A 245 -15.68 -14.58 -28.04
N CYS A 246 -15.98 -13.85 -26.95
CA CYS A 246 -15.23 -12.66 -26.56
C CYS A 246 -13.84 -13.05 -26.05
N ASP A 247 -12.78 -12.39 -26.55
CA ASP A 247 -11.41 -12.68 -26.15
C ASP A 247 -11.19 -12.58 -24.63
N LEU A 248 -11.95 -11.73 -23.92
CA LEU A 248 -11.88 -11.58 -22.47
C LEU A 248 -12.31 -12.85 -21.73
N PHE A 249 -13.25 -13.62 -22.30
CA PHE A 249 -13.84 -14.82 -21.70
C PHE A 249 -13.39 -16.12 -22.38
N HIS A 250 -12.37 -16.04 -23.24
CA HIS A 250 -11.83 -17.19 -23.93
C HIS A 250 -11.38 -18.29 -22.94
N GLY A 251 -11.89 -19.52 -23.14
CA GLY A 251 -11.57 -20.67 -22.30
C GLY A 251 -12.32 -20.73 -20.96
N LEU A 252 -13.36 -19.90 -20.78
CA LEU A 252 -14.31 -20.00 -19.68
C LEU A 252 -15.58 -20.73 -20.11
N ASN A 253 -16.44 -21.08 -19.15
CA ASN A 253 -17.77 -21.58 -19.45
C ASN A 253 -18.74 -20.43 -19.72
N GLU A 254 -19.87 -20.74 -20.36
CA GLU A 254 -20.94 -19.78 -20.59
C GLU A 254 -21.65 -19.34 -19.31
N SER A 255 -21.45 -20.03 -18.19
CA SER A 255 -22.01 -19.66 -16.89
C SER A 255 -20.92 -19.68 -15.83
N GLU A 256 -20.64 -18.52 -15.24
CA GLU A 256 -19.55 -18.35 -14.27
C GLU A 256 -20.05 -17.68 -12.99
N GLN A 257 -19.48 -18.06 -11.86
CA GLN A 257 -19.76 -17.46 -10.55
C GLN A 257 -18.89 -16.21 -10.37
N VAL A 258 -19.53 -15.06 -10.19
CA VAL A 258 -18.85 -13.76 -10.07
C VAL A 258 -19.36 -12.98 -8.86
N LEU A 259 -18.51 -12.10 -8.30
CA LEU A 259 -18.94 -11.10 -7.34
C LEU A 259 -19.48 -9.87 -8.09
N LEU A 260 -20.79 -9.69 -8.03
CA LEU A 260 -21.49 -8.56 -8.64
C LEU A 260 -21.87 -7.58 -7.52
N THR A 261 -21.41 -6.34 -7.63
CA THR A 261 -21.72 -5.27 -6.67
C THR A 261 -22.02 -4.00 -7.44
N HIS A 262 -23.30 -3.62 -7.53
CA HIS A 262 -23.68 -2.37 -8.19
C HIS A 262 -24.95 -1.75 -7.60
N GLY A 263 -25.01 -0.42 -7.62
CA GLY A 263 -26.25 0.34 -7.46
C GLY A 263 -26.77 0.95 -8.77
N ASP A 264 -25.90 1.08 -9.76
CA ASP A 264 -26.20 1.61 -11.09
C ASP A 264 -25.97 0.49 -12.12
N SER A 265 -26.87 0.33 -13.09
CA SER A 265 -26.81 -0.75 -14.09
C SER A 265 -26.84 -0.22 -15.53
N VAL A 266 -26.17 -0.92 -16.43
CA VAL A 266 -26.33 -0.70 -17.87
C VAL A 266 -27.39 -1.67 -18.38
N THR A 267 -28.33 -1.17 -19.18
CA THR A 267 -29.38 -1.97 -19.81
C THR A 267 -29.11 -2.08 -21.30
N GLU A 268 -29.72 -3.04 -21.99
CA GLU A 268 -29.55 -3.18 -23.45
C GLU A 268 -29.82 -1.88 -24.23
N LYS A 269 -30.81 -1.10 -23.78
CA LYS A 269 -31.20 0.16 -24.41
C LYS A 269 -30.19 1.28 -24.19
N THR A 270 -29.34 1.15 -23.17
CA THR A 270 -28.38 2.17 -22.77
C THR A 270 -26.94 1.77 -23.06
N VAL A 271 -26.71 0.61 -23.68
CA VAL A 271 -25.38 0.23 -24.18
C VAL A 271 -24.93 1.18 -25.28
N ALA A 272 -23.69 1.63 -25.19
CA ALA A 272 -23.09 2.53 -26.16
C ALA A 272 -23.09 1.94 -27.59
N PRO A 273 -23.34 2.76 -28.63
CA PRO A 273 -23.27 2.31 -30.02
C PRO A 273 -21.90 1.68 -30.37
N GLY A 274 -21.93 0.56 -31.08
CA GLY A 274 -20.73 -0.16 -31.49
C GLY A 274 -20.12 -1.09 -30.43
N PHE A 275 -20.73 -1.19 -29.24
CA PHE A 275 -20.38 -2.19 -28.24
C PHE A 275 -21.29 -3.42 -28.37
N LYS A 276 -20.69 -4.61 -28.18
CA LYS A 276 -21.41 -5.87 -28.04
C LYS A 276 -21.61 -6.20 -26.57
N ILE A 277 -22.78 -6.72 -26.22
CA ILE A 277 -23.04 -7.28 -24.90
C ILE A 277 -22.37 -8.65 -24.83
N VAL A 278 -21.44 -8.83 -23.89
CA VAL A 278 -20.64 -10.05 -23.75
C VAL A 278 -20.85 -10.76 -22.41
N ALA A 279 -21.61 -10.16 -21.49
CA ALA A 279 -22.03 -10.84 -20.27
C ALA A 279 -23.39 -10.33 -19.78
N ARG A 280 -24.18 -11.22 -19.15
CA ARG A 280 -25.54 -10.93 -18.68
C ARG A 280 -25.86 -11.57 -17.33
N ASN A 281 -26.56 -10.82 -16.48
CA ASN A 281 -27.19 -11.35 -15.26
C ASN A 281 -28.71 -11.21 -15.43
N GLY A 282 -29.38 -12.25 -15.89
CA GLY A 282 -30.79 -12.15 -16.29
C GLY A 282 -31.00 -11.09 -17.38
N GLY A 283 -31.76 -10.03 -17.06
CA GLY A 283 -32.03 -8.90 -17.97
C GLY A 283 -30.97 -7.79 -17.95
N GLN A 284 -30.02 -7.82 -17.02
CA GLN A 284 -29.01 -6.76 -16.85
C GLN A 284 -27.75 -7.06 -17.68
N VAL A 285 -27.12 -6.00 -18.19
CA VAL A 285 -25.84 -6.10 -18.91
C VAL A 285 -24.72 -6.15 -17.88
N ALA A 286 -24.04 -7.29 -17.81
CA ALA A 286 -22.92 -7.51 -16.89
C ALA A 286 -21.55 -7.31 -17.56
N GLY A 287 -21.51 -7.12 -18.89
CA GLY A 287 -20.27 -6.82 -19.60
C GLY A 287 -20.48 -6.40 -21.06
N ILE A 288 -19.60 -5.52 -21.53
CA ILE A 288 -19.57 -4.99 -22.90
C ILE A 288 -18.16 -5.08 -23.49
N ALA A 289 -18.07 -5.22 -24.81
CA ALA A 289 -16.81 -5.19 -25.53
C ALA A 289 -16.94 -4.46 -26.87
N CYS A 290 -15.90 -3.72 -27.23
CA CYS A 290 -15.69 -3.15 -28.54
C CYS A 290 -14.29 -3.58 -29.03
N PRO A 291 -14.18 -4.76 -29.70
CA PRO A 291 -12.89 -5.29 -30.13
C PRO A 291 -12.12 -4.36 -31.07
N GLU A 292 -12.81 -3.62 -31.94
CA GLU A 292 -12.21 -2.65 -32.87
C GLU A 292 -11.44 -1.54 -32.13
N LYS A 293 -11.96 -1.10 -30.98
CA LYS A 293 -11.31 -0.10 -30.11
C LYS A 293 -10.51 -0.71 -28.97
N ARG A 294 -10.51 -2.05 -28.85
CA ARG A 294 -9.90 -2.82 -27.76
C ARG A 294 -10.39 -2.38 -26.37
N LEU A 295 -11.68 -2.01 -26.28
CA LEU A 295 -12.33 -1.57 -25.04
C LEU A 295 -13.20 -2.70 -24.48
N TYR A 296 -13.00 -3.03 -23.23
CA TYR A 296 -13.71 -4.10 -22.53
C TYR A 296 -14.20 -3.58 -21.18
N GLY A 297 -15.38 -3.99 -20.75
CA GLY A 297 -15.87 -3.65 -19.43
C GLY A 297 -16.74 -4.73 -18.82
N VAL A 298 -16.61 -4.91 -17.51
CA VAL A 298 -17.40 -5.87 -16.71
C VAL A 298 -17.99 -5.18 -15.49
N GLN A 299 -19.23 -5.52 -15.14
CA GLN A 299 -19.94 -4.94 -13.99
C GLN A 299 -19.58 -5.64 -12.67
N PHE A 300 -19.02 -6.85 -12.74
CA PHE A 300 -18.52 -7.63 -11.61
C PHE A 300 -17.02 -7.42 -11.36
N HIS A 301 -16.52 -7.94 -10.24
CA HIS A 301 -15.14 -7.80 -9.79
C HIS A 301 -14.31 -9.07 -10.09
N PRO A 302 -13.59 -9.17 -11.22
CA PRO A 302 -12.72 -10.32 -11.53
C PRO A 302 -11.49 -10.42 -10.62
N GLU A 303 -11.16 -9.38 -9.85
CA GLU A 303 -9.95 -9.31 -9.03
C GLU A 303 -10.06 -10.03 -7.68
N VAL A 304 -11.29 -10.31 -7.21
CA VAL A 304 -11.55 -10.94 -5.92
C VAL A 304 -11.65 -12.46 -6.03
N ASP A 305 -11.32 -13.18 -4.94
CA ASP A 305 -11.41 -14.64 -4.89
C ASP A 305 -12.86 -15.16 -5.02
N LEU A 306 -13.85 -14.31 -4.72
CA LEU A 306 -15.26 -14.63 -4.88
C LEU A 306 -15.70 -14.76 -6.35
N THR A 307 -14.86 -14.32 -7.31
CA THR A 307 -15.06 -14.59 -8.74
C THR A 307 -14.15 -15.74 -9.14
N THR A 308 -14.71 -16.95 -9.26
CA THR A 308 -13.97 -18.22 -9.33
C THR A 308 -12.91 -18.23 -10.42
N ASN A 309 -13.25 -17.74 -11.62
CA ASN A 309 -12.36 -17.72 -12.78
C ASN A 309 -11.86 -16.31 -13.13
N GLY A 310 -11.87 -15.38 -12.18
CA GLY A 310 -11.45 -13.99 -12.38
C GLY A 310 -9.99 -13.87 -12.81
N ARG A 311 -9.10 -14.73 -12.28
CA ARG A 311 -7.70 -14.82 -12.71
C ARG A 311 -7.57 -15.07 -14.21
N LYS A 312 -8.39 -15.96 -14.77
CA LYS A 312 -8.34 -16.30 -16.20
C LYS A 312 -8.78 -15.12 -17.07
N MET A 313 -9.74 -14.31 -16.61
CA MET A 313 -10.15 -13.08 -17.28
C MET A 313 -9.01 -12.05 -17.33
N PHE A 314 -8.26 -11.92 -16.23
CA PHE A 314 -7.05 -11.09 -16.22
C PHE A 314 -5.98 -11.63 -17.18
N GLU A 315 -5.70 -12.93 -17.20
CA GLU A 315 -4.75 -13.54 -18.14
C GLU A 315 -5.16 -13.27 -19.60
N ASN A 316 -6.44 -13.42 -19.93
CA ASN A 316 -6.97 -13.10 -21.26
C ASN A 316 -6.78 -11.63 -21.61
N PHE A 317 -7.07 -10.70 -20.68
CA PHE A 317 -6.85 -9.28 -20.92
C PHE A 317 -5.37 -8.93 -21.10
N LEU A 318 -4.50 -9.44 -20.24
CA LEU A 318 -3.07 -9.11 -20.22
C LEU A 318 -2.32 -9.72 -21.41
N PHE A 319 -2.53 -11.00 -21.70
CA PHE A 319 -1.76 -11.72 -22.70
C PHE A 319 -2.43 -11.70 -24.07
N ARG A 320 -3.70 -12.10 -24.14
CA ARG A 320 -4.39 -12.26 -25.42
C ARG A 320 -4.81 -10.93 -26.03
N ILE A 321 -5.39 -10.05 -25.21
CA ILE A 321 -5.87 -8.74 -25.68
C ILE A 321 -4.72 -7.73 -25.74
N SER A 322 -3.89 -7.66 -24.70
CA SER A 322 -2.86 -6.61 -24.58
C SER A 322 -1.49 -7.00 -25.13
N GLY A 323 -1.22 -8.30 -25.27
CA GLY A 323 0.07 -8.78 -25.78
C GLY A 323 1.22 -8.52 -24.82
N CYS A 324 0.97 -8.42 -23.51
CA CYS A 324 2.02 -8.26 -22.52
C CYS A 324 2.90 -9.53 -22.47
N ALA A 325 4.20 -9.37 -22.28
CA ALA A 325 5.09 -10.47 -21.92
C ALA A 325 5.02 -10.78 -20.41
N SER A 326 5.11 -12.07 -20.05
CA SER A 326 5.20 -12.53 -18.65
C SER A 326 6.63 -12.36 -18.10
N SER A 327 7.18 -11.15 -18.20
CA SER A 327 8.59 -10.85 -17.89
C SER A 327 8.81 -10.29 -16.48
N TYR A 328 7.76 -10.06 -15.68
CA TYR A 328 7.88 -9.55 -14.32
C TYR A 328 7.94 -10.68 -13.28
N THR A 329 9.01 -11.49 -13.35
CA THR A 329 9.26 -12.61 -12.42
C THR A 329 10.02 -12.16 -11.17
N MET A 330 10.06 -12.99 -10.11
CA MET A 330 10.84 -12.69 -8.90
C MET A 330 12.34 -12.46 -9.17
N THR A 331 12.96 -13.25 -10.04
CA THR A 331 14.36 -13.08 -10.44
C THR A 331 14.58 -11.73 -11.12
N ASN A 332 13.68 -11.35 -12.04
CA ASN A 332 13.79 -10.06 -12.72
C ASN A 332 13.56 -8.90 -11.75
N ARG A 333 12.64 -9.04 -10.79
CA ARG A 333 12.40 -8.04 -9.74
C ARG A 333 13.60 -7.81 -8.84
N GLU A 334 14.25 -8.88 -8.40
CA GLU A 334 15.45 -8.79 -7.58
C GLU A 334 16.56 -8.06 -8.35
N GLN A 335 16.79 -8.45 -9.60
CA GLN A 335 17.80 -7.84 -10.46
C GLN A 335 17.51 -6.35 -10.73
N MET A 336 16.24 -6.01 -11.03
CA MET A 336 15.82 -4.61 -11.17
C MET A 336 16.07 -3.80 -9.90
N CYS A 337 15.76 -4.36 -8.73
CA CYS A 337 15.99 -3.69 -7.46
C CYS A 337 17.49 -3.49 -7.20
N ILE A 338 18.32 -4.50 -7.50
CA ILE A 338 19.78 -4.40 -7.42
C ILE A 338 20.31 -3.26 -8.31
N GLU A 339 19.82 -3.17 -9.55
CA GLU A 339 20.20 -2.11 -10.48
C GLU A 339 19.75 -0.72 -10.00
N GLU A 340 18.53 -0.62 -9.47
CA GLU A 340 18.01 0.63 -8.90
C GLU A 340 18.79 1.07 -7.67
N ILE A 341 19.15 0.13 -6.78
CA ILE A 341 20.03 0.38 -5.64
C ILE A 341 21.37 0.93 -6.13
N ARG A 342 22.02 0.25 -7.09
CA ARG A 342 23.31 0.69 -7.65
C ARG A 342 23.22 2.08 -8.26
N LYS A 343 22.17 2.36 -9.03
CA LYS A 343 21.95 3.66 -9.66
C LYS A 343 21.70 4.78 -8.64
N THR A 344 20.93 4.50 -7.61
CA THR A 344 20.53 5.50 -6.60
C THR A 344 21.67 5.80 -5.62
N VAL A 345 22.36 4.76 -5.16
CA VAL A 345 23.47 4.87 -4.21
C VAL A 345 24.73 5.39 -4.90
N GLY A 346 24.97 4.99 -6.16
CA GLY A 346 26.18 5.31 -6.89
C GLY A 346 27.42 4.79 -6.14
N ASP A 347 28.36 5.69 -5.88
CA ASP A 347 29.61 5.39 -5.17
C ASP A 347 29.53 5.62 -3.66
N LYS A 348 28.38 6.06 -3.14
CA LYS A 348 28.20 6.32 -1.71
C LYS A 348 28.08 5.03 -0.89
N LYS A 349 28.21 5.17 0.43
CA LYS A 349 28.00 4.08 1.38
C LYS A 349 26.55 4.02 1.85
N VAL A 350 26.15 2.89 2.42
CA VAL A 350 24.80 2.69 2.95
C VAL A 350 24.90 2.27 4.41
N LEU A 351 24.14 2.96 5.26
CA LEU A 351 23.88 2.60 6.64
C LEU A 351 22.55 1.87 6.71
N VAL A 352 22.53 0.68 7.29
CA VAL A 352 21.30 -0.09 7.53
C VAL A 352 21.17 -0.40 9.02
N LEU A 353 19.99 -0.11 9.59
CA LEU A 353 19.65 -0.47 10.96
C LEU A 353 18.90 -1.81 10.94
N VAL A 354 19.54 -2.85 11.43
CA VAL A 354 18.98 -4.21 11.44
C VAL A 354 18.27 -4.41 12.78
N SER A 355 16.96 -4.62 12.76
CA SER A 355 16.19 -4.87 13.97
C SER A 355 16.15 -6.35 14.35
N GLY A 356 16.39 -7.23 13.38
CA GLY A 356 16.20 -8.69 13.49
C GLY A 356 14.90 -9.18 12.87
N GLY A 357 13.98 -8.26 12.53
CA GLY A 357 12.80 -8.59 11.73
C GLY A 357 13.17 -8.94 10.29
N VAL A 358 12.35 -9.79 9.66
CA VAL A 358 12.53 -10.29 8.29
C VAL A 358 12.81 -9.16 7.30
N ASP A 359 12.05 -8.07 7.37
CA ASP A 359 12.19 -6.94 6.45
C ASP A 359 13.57 -6.28 6.52
N SER A 360 14.07 -6.04 7.74
CA SER A 360 15.38 -5.39 7.94
C SER A 360 16.55 -6.30 7.52
N SER A 361 16.41 -7.61 7.76
CA SER A 361 17.41 -8.62 7.40
C SER A 361 17.46 -8.84 5.89
N VAL A 362 16.30 -8.93 5.22
CA VAL A 362 16.22 -9.03 3.76
C VAL A 362 16.74 -7.75 3.10
N CYS A 363 16.42 -6.57 3.64
CA CYS A 363 16.97 -5.31 3.15
C CYS A 363 18.50 -5.30 3.22
N ALA A 364 19.09 -5.70 4.35
CA ALA A 364 20.53 -5.80 4.51
C ALA A 364 21.17 -6.81 3.53
N ALA A 365 20.56 -7.98 3.34
CA ALA A 365 21.02 -8.99 2.40
C ALA A 365 20.96 -8.52 0.94
N LEU A 366 19.89 -7.83 0.55
CA LEU A 366 19.69 -7.29 -0.80
C LEU A 366 20.71 -6.18 -1.10
N LEU A 367 20.96 -5.29 -0.15
CA LEU A 367 22.03 -4.28 -0.25
C LEU A 367 23.39 -4.95 -0.44
N ASN A 368 23.70 -5.97 0.37
CA ASN A 368 24.97 -6.69 0.28
C ASN A 368 25.18 -7.31 -1.10
N ARG A 369 24.13 -7.90 -1.67
CA ARG A 369 24.15 -8.42 -3.04
C ARG A 369 24.29 -7.32 -4.10
N ALA A 370 23.71 -6.15 -3.87
CA ALA A 370 23.74 -5.05 -4.83
C ALA A 370 25.09 -4.32 -4.86
N ILE A 371 25.61 -3.91 -3.70
CA ILE A 371 26.75 -2.98 -3.61
C ILE A 371 27.99 -3.55 -2.92
N GLY A 372 27.91 -4.77 -2.40
CA GLY A 372 28.99 -5.44 -1.66
C GLY A 372 29.09 -5.01 -0.19
N PRO A 373 29.74 -5.82 0.66
CA PRO A 373 29.80 -5.59 2.09
C PRO A 373 30.64 -4.36 2.47
N ASP A 374 31.68 -4.04 1.70
CA ASP A 374 32.62 -2.94 1.99
C ASP A 374 31.98 -1.54 1.99
N ARG A 375 30.82 -1.42 1.33
CA ARG A 375 30.06 -0.17 1.24
C ARG A 375 28.86 -0.14 2.17
N ILE A 376 28.70 -1.15 3.02
CA ILE A 376 27.57 -1.26 3.94
C ILE A 376 28.07 -1.19 5.37
N THR A 377 27.40 -0.36 6.16
CA THR A 377 27.53 -0.33 7.61
C THR A 377 26.22 -0.83 8.18
N ALA A 378 26.19 -2.07 8.67
CA ALA A 378 25.04 -2.64 9.33
C ALA A 378 25.17 -2.45 10.84
N ILE A 379 24.15 -1.85 11.48
CA ILE A 379 24.10 -1.65 12.93
C ILE A 379 22.90 -2.38 13.50
N HIS A 380 23.12 -3.23 14.49
CA HIS A 380 22.08 -3.86 15.28
C HIS A 380 22.10 -3.30 16.70
N ILE A 381 21.03 -2.63 17.12
CA ILE A 381 20.90 -2.11 18.49
C ILE A 381 20.05 -3.09 19.28
N ASP A 382 20.71 -3.83 20.17
CA ASP A 382 20.03 -4.71 21.12
C ASP A 382 19.46 -3.87 22.25
N ASN A 383 18.15 -3.65 22.22
CA ASN A 383 17.42 -2.84 23.19
C ASN A 383 17.14 -3.58 24.52
N GLY A 384 17.55 -4.85 24.64
CA GLY A 384 17.34 -5.68 25.83
C GLY A 384 15.96 -6.33 25.96
N PHE A 385 15.06 -6.13 25.00
CA PHE A 385 13.70 -6.70 24.97
C PHE A 385 13.48 -7.65 23.77
N MET A 386 14.56 -8.12 23.15
CA MET A 386 14.55 -9.10 22.06
C MET A 386 14.14 -10.49 22.59
N ARG A 387 13.78 -11.43 21.70
CA ARG A 387 13.58 -12.82 22.12
C ARG A 387 14.90 -13.46 22.53
N LYS A 388 14.82 -14.59 23.24
CA LYS A 388 15.99 -15.35 23.68
C LYS A 388 16.90 -15.66 22.48
N ASP A 389 18.17 -15.28 22.60
CA ASP A 389 19.24 -15.48 21.61
C ASP A 389 18.90 -14.99 20.18
N GLU A 390 17.95 -14.06 20.03
CA GLU A 390 17.52 -13.55 18.72
C GLU A 390 18.59 -12.64 18.10
N SER A 391 19.13 -11.72 18.89
CA SER A 391 20.19 -10.82 18.44
C SER A 391 21.46 -11.54 18.00
N ASP A 392 21.83 -12.63 18.68
CA ASP A 392 22.96 -13.48 18.29
C ASP A 392 22.72 -14.13 16.93
N ARG A 393 21.55 -14.76 16.76
CA ARG A 393 21.13 -15.38 15.50
C ARG A 393 21.09 -14.41 14.33
N VAL A 394 20.64 -13.16 14.56
CA VAL A 394 20.61 -12.11 13.54
C VAL A 394 22.02 -11.73 13.08
N VAL A 395 22.94 -11.55 14.02
CA VAL A 395 24.34 -11.23 13.71
C VAL A 395 25.02 -12.40 13.00
N GLU A 396 24.80 -13.63 13.44
CA GLU A 396 25.33 -14.84 12.81
C GLU A 396 24.82 -15.01 11.37
N SER A 397 23.50 -14.88 11.16
CA SER A 397 22.88 -15.04 9.83
C SER A 397 23.40 -14.02 8.81
N LEU A 398 23.64 -12.77 9.24
CA LEU A 398 24.19 -11.75 8.35
C LEU A 398 25.70 -11.93 8.14
N LYS A 399 26.41 -12.49 9.12
CA LYS A 399 27.82 -12.84 8.97
C LYS A 399 28.03 -13.96 7.96
N GLU A 400 27.12 -14.93 7.86
CA GLU A 400 27.17 -16.02 6.86
C GLU A 400 27.15 -15.50 5.41
N ILE A 401 26.50 -14.36 5.16
CA ILE A 401 26.51 -13.68 3.86
C ILE A 401 27.67 -12.68 3.72
N ASN A 402 28.69 -12.75 4.58
CA ASN A 402 29.84 -11.83 4.65
C ASN A 402 29.47 -10.36 4.94
N LEU A 403 28.35 -10.11 5.62
CA LEU A 403 27.97 -8.77 6.06
C LEU A 403 28.31 -8.57 7.54
N PRO A 404 29.40 -7.85 7.89
CA PRO A 404 29.72 -7.58 9.28
C PRO A 404 28.67 -6.66 9.90
N VAL A 405 28.15 -7.06 11.06
CA VAL A 405 27.17 -6.27 11.83
C VAL A 405 27.83 -5.71 13.07
N HIS A 406 27.76 -4.39 13.23
CA HIS A 406 28.11 -3.72 14.47
C HIS A 406 26.94 -3.87 15.46
N ARG A 407 27.12 -4.69 16.49
CA ARG A 407 26.13 -4.87 17.55
C ARG A 407 26.41 -3.91 18.70
N GLU A 408 25.42 -3.10 19.05
CA GLU A 408 25.40 -2.25 20.24
C GLU A 408 24.49 -2.86 21.31
N TYR A 409 25.06 -3.17 22.47
CA TYR A 409 24.31 -3.67 23.62
C TYR A 409 23.79 -2.50 24.45
N ALA A 410 22.49 -2.20 24.32
CA ALA A 410 21.87 -1.03 24.95
C ALA A 410 20.81 -1.35 26.01
N GLY A 411 20.56 -2.62 26.32
CA GLY A 411 19.48 -3.05 27.25
C GLY A 411 19.36 -2.24 28.54
N LEU A 412 20.47 -2.07 29.28
CA LEU A 412 20.47 -1.27 30.51
C LEU A 412 20.11 0.20 30.26
N LYS A 413 20.59 0.79 29.15
CA LYS A 413 20.28 2.18 28.77
C LYS A 413 18.79 2.36 28.50
N PHE A 414 18.14 1.38 27.86
CA PHE A 414 16.70 1.41 27.62
C PHE A 414 15.90 1.26 28.92
N MET A 415 16.30 0.35 29.81
CA MET A 415 15.59 0.12 31.07
C MET A 415 15.56 1.36 31.99
N VAL A 416 16.68 2.09 32.09
CA VAL A 416 16.78 3.30 32.93
C VAL A 416 16.35 4.58 32.22
N ALA A 417 15.95 4.49 30.95
CA ALA A 417 15.56 5.66 30.17
C ALA A 417 14.22 6.23 30.63
N THR A 418 14.07 7.56 30.45
CA THR A 418 12.89 8.34 30.83
C THR A 418 12.38 9.13 29.62
N ALA A 419 11.11 9.54 29.65
CA ALA A 419 10.47 10.22 28.51
C ALA A 419 11.00 11.66 28.29
N SER A 420 11.40 12.34 29.36
CA SER A 420 12.07 13.67 29.31
C SER A 420 13.48 13.59 28.74
N GLY A 421 14.06 12.38 28.78
CA GLY A 421 15.38 12.13 28.26
C GLY A 421 16.51 12.81 29.02
N LYS A 422 16.32 13.11 30.30
CA LYS A 422 17.40 13.36 31.26
C LYS A 422 17.24 12.38 32.42
N SER A 423 18.33 11.75 32.83
CA SER A 423 18.38 10.91 34.02
C SER A 423 17.89 11.71 35.23
N GLY A 424 16.79 11.29 35.86
CA GLY A 424 16.23 11.92 37.07
C GLY A 424 14.94 12.71 36.87
N GLU A 425 14.51 13.00 35.63
CA GLU A 425 13.21 13.64 35.37
C GLU A 425 12.24 12.62 34.74
N GLY A 426 11.27 12.14 35.53
CA GLY A 426 10.23 11.21 35.06
C GLY A 426 10.47 9.73 35.42
N GLU A 427 9.43 8.92 35.24
CA GLU A 427 9.46 7.49 35.57
C GLU A 427 10.32 6.71 34.56
N PRO A 428 11.27 5.87 35.02
CA PRO A 428 12.07 5.04 34.12
C PRO A 428 11.22 3.96 33.44
N LEU A 429 11.70 3.43 32.31
CA LEU A 429 11.00 2.41 31.54
C LEU A 429 10.69 1.16 32.38
N ASP A 430 11.62 0.78 33.24
CA ASP A 430 11.49 -0.37 34.15
C ASP A 430 10.48 -0.17 35.29
N ARG A 431 9.85 1.00 35.39
CA ARG A 431 8.74 1.30 36.32
C ARG A 431 7.49 1.81 35.63
N THR A 432 7.60 2.22 34.37
CA THR A 432 6.48 2.73 33.58
C THR A 432 5.42 1.64 33.36
N THR A 433 4.15 1.98 33.55
CA THR A 433 3.01 1.08 33.26
C THR A 433 2.31 1.41 31.95
N ASP A 434 2.18 2.69 31.63
CA ASP A 434 1.50 3.20 30.43
C ASP A 434 2.21 2.73 29.14
N PRO A 435 1.49 2.04 28.22
CA PRO A 435 2.08 1.49 27.00
C PRO A 435 2.48 2.54 25.97
N GLU A 436 1.80 3.69 25.88
CA GLU A 436 2.20 4.76 24.97
C GLU A 436 3.46 5.48 25.49
N LEU A 437 3.55 5.67 26.81
CA LEU A 437 4.75 6.21 27.43
C LEU A 437 5.95 5.27 27.23
N LYS A 438 5.76 3.96 27.36
CA LYS A 438 6.80 2.95 27.02
C LYS A 438 7.28 3.10 25.58
N ARG A 439 6.37 3.23 24.61
CA ARG A 439 6.73 3.44 23.19
C ARG A 439 7.54 4.71 22.99
N GLN A 440 7.13 5.80 23.61
CA GLN A 440 7.84 7.08 23.55
C GLN A 440 9.25 6.97 24.13
N ILE A 441 9.42 6.36 25.30
CA ILE A 441 10.71 6.16 25.95
C ILE A 441 11.64 5.31 25.06
N ILE A 442 11.15 4.17 24.57
CA ILE A 442 11.92 3.26 23.71
C ILE A 442 12.33 3.96 22.42
N GLY A 443 11.40 4.64 21.73
CA GLY A 443 11.67 5.35 20.48
C GLY A 443 12.71 6.47 20.66
N ASN A 444 12.55 7.31 21.69
CA ASN A 444 13.50 8.38 21.99
C ASN A 444 14.89 7.85 22.34
N THR A 445 14.95 6.76 23.11
CA THR A 445 16.21 6.13 23.52
C THR A 445 16.93 5.51 22.33
N PHE A 446 16.18 4.84 21.44
CA PHE A 446 16.74 4.28 20.22
C PHE A 446 17.43 5.33 19.36
N ILE A 447 16.79 6.50 19.17
CA ILE A 447 17.39 7.60 18.39
C ILE A 447 18.72 8.04 19.01
N ARG A 448 18.78 8.20 20.33
CA ARG A 448 20.00 8.63 21.04
C ARG A 448 21.12 7.61 20.98
N VAL A 449 20.79 6.34 21.19
CA VAL A 449 21.77 5.26 21.07
C VAL A 449 22.30 5.19 19.65
N LYS A 450 21.41 5.27 18.65
CA LYS A 450 21.77 5.34 17.23
C LYS A 450 22.71 6.51 16.96
N ASP A 451 22.34 7.74 17.34
CA ASP A 451 23.16 8.93 17.08
C ASP A 451 24.54 8.81 17.73
N ARG A 452 24.62 8.32 18.97
CA ARG A 452 25.89 8.07 19.66
C ARG A 452 26.75 7.02 18.95
N VAL A 453 26.17 5.89 18.55
CA VAL A 453 26.92 4.83 17.81
C VAL A 453 27.42 5.38 16.48
N MET A 454 26.63 6.23 15.80
CA MET A 454 27.05 6.87 14.55
C MET A 454 28.21 7.84 14.74
N GLU A 455 28.24 8.58 15.85
CA GLU A 455 29.37 9.43 16.25
C GLU A 455 30.62 8.62 16.59
N GLU A 456 30.47 7.52 17.36
CA GLU A 456 31.55 6.59 17.72
C GLU A 456 32.19 5.96 16.47
N LEU A 457 31.38 5.60 15.48
CA LEU A 457 31.81 5.05 14.19
C LEU A 457 32.29 6.14 13.21
N LYS A 458 32.27 7.42 13.58
CA LYS A 458 32.70 8.57 12.77
C LYS A 458 32.04 8.61 11.39
N LEU A 459 30.74 8.28 11.32
CA LEU A 459 30.01 8.24 10.07
C LEU A 459 29.67 9.64 9.58
N ASN A 460 30.16 10.01 8.40
CA ASN A 460 29.84 11.28 7.77
C ASN A 460 28.46 11.23 7.10
N LYS A 461 27.63 12.25 7.31
CA LYS A 461 26.24 12.25 6.82
C LYS A 461 26.13 12.39 5.32
N ASP A 462 27.10 13.08 4.70
CA ASP A 462 27.07 13.37 3.27
C ASP A 462 27.50 12.18 2.41
N ASP A 463 28.23 11.23 3.00
CA ASP A 463 28.78 10.06 2.33
C ASP A 463 27.89 8.82 2.42
N TYR A 464 26.82 8.89 3.22
CA TYR A 464 25.96 7.76 3.54
C TYR A 464 24.49 8.00 3.14
N PHE A 465 23.87 6.93 2.63
CA PHE A 465 22.41 6.80 2.60
C PHE A 465 21.94 5.98 3.80
N LEU A 466 20.77 6.33 4.36
CA LEU A 466 20.09 5.48 5.33
C LEU A 466 19.12 4.56 4.60
N ALA A 467 19.33 3.25 4.69
CA ALA A 467 18.41 2.25 4.19
C ALA A 467 17.44 1.77 5.27
N GLN A 468 16.18 1.59 4.88
CA GLN A 468 15.13 1.03 5.73
C GLN A 468 14.39 -0.07 4.95
N GLY A 469 14.00 -1.14 5.65
CA GLY A 469 13.18 -2.23 5.10
C GLY A 469 11.67 -1.97 5.19
N THR A 470 11.25 -0.74 5.47
CA THR A 470 9.85 -0.39 5.77
C THR A 470 8.92 -0.70 4.61
N LEU A 471 7.88 -1.50 4.85
CA LEU A 471 6.91 -1.86 3.84
C LEU A 471 5.81 -0.79 3.70
N ARG A 472 5.14 -0.77 2.54
CA ARG A 472 4.14 0.25 2.21
C ARG A 472 2.94 0.36 3.17
N PRO A 473 2.43 -0.71 3.84
CA PRO A 473 1.40 -0.56 4.88
C PRO A 473 1.80 0.47 5.95
N ASP A 474 3.07 0.45 6.37
CA ASP A 474 3.61 1.35 7.39
C ASP A 474 3.63 2.83 6.94
N LEU A 475 3.88 3.06 5.64
CA LEU A 475 3.86 4.41 5.04
C LEU A 475 2.43 4.97 4.94
N ILE A 476 1.45 4.09 4.68
CA ILE A 476 0.04 4.46 4.57
C ILE A 476 -0.57 4.71 5.96
N GLU A 477 -0.24 3.91 6.97
CA GLU A 477 -0.64 4.17 8.37
C GLU A 477 -0.08 5.52 8.86
N SER A 478 1.14 5.87 8.47
CA SER A 478 1.74 7.17 8.73
C SER A 478 0.98 8.33 8.04
N CYS A 479 0.39 8.10 6.86
CA CYS A 479 -0.44 9.08 6.15
C CYS A 479 -1.89 9.11 6.65
N GLN A 480 -2.42 8.03 7.21
CA GLN A 480 -3.80 7.95 7.72
C GLN A 480 -4.05 8.85 8.93
N GLN A 481 -3.00 9.25 9.66
CA GLN A 481 -3.12 10.25 10.73
C GLN A 481 -3.56 11.64 10.24
N LEU A 482 -3.53 11.91 8.93
CA LEU A 482 -3.95 13.19 8.33
C LEU A 482 -5.38 13.20 7.79
N ILE A 483 -6.09 12.07 7.75
CA ILE A 483 -7.47 11.99 7.28
C ILE A 483 -8.36 11.59 8.45
N VAL A 484 -9.27 12.48 8.84
CA VAL A 484 -10.30 12.22 9.86
C VAL A 484 -11.20 11.09 9.38
N ILE A 485 -10.83 9.85 9.71
CA ILE A 485 -11.72 8.68 9.69
C ILE A 485 -12.04 8.38 11.14
N ASP A 486 -13.29 8.64 11.50
CA ASP A 486 -13.83 8.71 12.86
C ASP A 486 -14.01 7.33 13.55
N VAL A 487 -13.19 6.31 13.25
CA VAL A 487 -13.53 4.91 13.63
C VAL A 487 -12.41 4.01 14.19
N LEU A 488 -11.20 4.52 14.50
CA LEU A 488 -10.16 3.67 15.13
C LEU A 488 -9.53 4.33 16.37
N PHE A 489 -10.31 4.48 17.43
CA PHE A 489 -9.73 4.73 18.75
C PHE A 489 -9.22 3.42 19.36
N ARG A 490 -7.92 3.36 19.65
CA ARG A 490 -7.34 2.27 20.42
C ARG A 490 -7.87 2.36 21.85
N SER A 491 -8.57 1.33 22.33
CA SER A 491 -9.08 1.25 23.70
C SER A 491 -8.21 0.33 24.56
N TYR A 492 -8.02 0.70 25.82
CA TYR A 492 -7.43 -0.16 26.84
C TYR A 492 -8.53 -0.53 27.83
N SER A 493 -8.91 -1.81 27.85
CA SER A 493 -10.04 -2.31 28.66
C SER A 493 -9.80 -3.74 29.16
N TYR A 494 -10.80 -4.33 29.79
CA TYR A 494 -10.68 -5.58 30.54
C TYR A 494 -10.43 -6.80 29.67
N VAL A 495 -9.89 -7.85 30.31
CA VAL A 495 -9.77 -9.21 29.77
C VAL A 495 -10.73 -10.11 30.54
N ALA A 496 -11.52 -10.92 29.83
CA ALA A 496 -12.33 -11.97 30.45
C ALA A 496 -11.55 -13.29 30.45
N ALA A 497 -11.55 -13.98 31.59
CA ALA A 497 -10.93 -15.30 31.74
C ALA A 497 -12.01 -16.38 31.81
N LEU A 498 -11.90 -17.41 30.97
CA LEU A 498 -12.72 -18.61 31.01
C LEU A 498 -11.90 -19.77 31.59
N SER A 499 -12.52 -20.58 32.44
CA SER A 499 -11.95 -21.84 32.94
C SER A 499 -13.05 -22.91 32.92
N VAL A 500 -12.66 -24.18 32.83
CA VAL A 500 -13.61 -25.30 32.84
C VAL A 500 -13.17 -26.33 33.88
N ALA A 501 -14.13 -27.00 34.50
CA ALA A 501 -13.87 -28.09 35.44
C ALA A 501 -13.65 -29.45 34.75
N GLN A 502 -13.91 -29.53 33.44
CA GLN A 502 -13.84 -30.78 32.68
C GLN A 502 -12.40 -31.08 32.23
N GLN A 503 -12.05 -32.38 32.16
CA GLN A 503 -10.74 -32.83 31.67
C GLN A 503 -10.50 -32.49 30.20
N THR A 504 -11.54 -32.60 29.36
CA THR A 504 -11.47 -32.26 27.94
C THR A 504 -11.88 -30.81 27.72
N ILE A 505 -11.01 -30.01 27.12
CA ILE A 505 -11.26 -28.58 26.89
C ILE A 505 -12.17 -28.41 25.67
N PRO A 506 -13.36 -27.80 25.80
CA PRO A 506 -14.30 -27.62 24.69
C PRO A 506 -13.94 -26.40 23.83
N TRP A 507 -12.86 -26.49 23.04
CA TRP A 507 -12.31 -25.38 22.26
C TRP A 507 -13.33 -24.67 21.36
N GLN A 508 -14.23 -25.41 20.71
CA GLN A 508 -15.26 -24.82 19.84
C GLN A 508 -16.24 -23.95 20.62
N LEU A 509 -16.62 -24.37 21.83
CA LEU A 509 -17.53 -23.60 22.70
C LEU A 509 -16.82 -22.35 23.23
N LEU A 510 -15.58 -22.49 23.68
CA LEU A 510 -14.75 -21.36 24.13
C LEU A 510 -14.55 -20.32 23.03
N ALA A 511 -14.31 -20.75 21.78
CA ALA A 511 -14.20 -19.86 20.63
C ALA A 511 -15.51 -19.11 20.34
N ARG A 512 -16.67 -19.76 20.49
CA ARG A 512 -17.97 -19.06 20.40
C ARG A 512 -18.12 -18.00 21.47
N TYR A 513 -17.78 -18.31 22.73
CA TYR A 513 -17.83 -17.32 23.81
C TYR A 513 -16.84 -16.18 23.60
N ALA A 514 -15.64 -16.47 23.14
CA ALA A 514 -14.64 -15.45 22.83
C ALA A 514 -15.12 -14.44 21.77
N ASN A 515 -15.99 -14.87 20.85
CA ASN A 515 -16.61 -14.00 19.85
C ASN A 515 -17.85 -13.24 20.35
N ILE A 516 -18.62 -13.83 21.27
CA ILE A 516 -19.89 -13.26 21.75
C ILE A 516 -19.65 -12.24 22.87
N ILE A 517 -18.76 -12.55 23.82
CA ILE A 517 -18.55 -11.73 25.02
C ILE A 517 -18.16 -10.28 24.65
N PRO A 518 -17.18 -10.01 23.77
CA PRO A 518 -16.84 -8.62 23.40
C PRO A 518 -17.94 -7.89 22.63
N LYS A 519 -18.85 -8.63 21.95
CA LYS A 519 -19.99 -8.04 21.23
C LYS A 519 -21.10 -7.59 22.18
N LEU A 520 -21.27 -8.29 23.31
CA LEU A 520 -22.26 -7.95 24.34
C LEU A 520 -21.71 -6.96 25.36
N LEU A 521 -20.41 -7.07 25.68
CA LEU A 521 -19.72 -6.30 26.71
C LEU A 521 -18.58 -5.52 26.08
N HIS A 522 -18.87 -4.30 25.62
CA HIS A 522 -17.93 -3.43 24.90
C HIS A 522 -16.70 -2.97 25.72
N ASN A 523 -16.69 -3.21 27.03
CA ASN A 523 -15.55 -2.97 27.92
C ASN A 523 -14.62 -4.19 28.06
N ILE A 524 -14.84 -5.27 27.30
CA ILE A 524 -13.98 -6.45 27.27
C ILE A 524 -13.30 -6.52 25.90
N ASN A 525 -11.99 -6.32 25.90
CA ASN A 525 -11.22 -6.29 24.66
C ASN A 525 -10.75 -7.69 24.22
N ARG A 526 -10.58 -8.62 25.18
CA ARG A 526 -10.09 -9.98 24.92
C ARG A 526 -10.73 -10.99 25.85
N VAL A 527 -10.86 -12.23 25.36
CA VAL A 527 -11.25 -13.40 26.15
C VAL A 527 -10.12 -14.41 26.08
N VAL A 528 -9.68 -14.91 27.23
CA VAL A 528 -8.60 -15.89 27.35
C VAL A 528 -9.08 -17.14 28.07
N TYR A 529 -8.46 -18.28 27.79
CA TYR A 529 -8.67 -19.50 28.54
C TYR A 529 -7.55 -19.70 29.56
N VAL A 530 -7.89 -20.00 30.80
CA VAL A 530 -6.96 -20.30 31.88
C VAL A 530 -6.86 -21.81 32.02
N PHE A 531 -5.69 -22.35 31.71
CA PHE A 531 -5.39 -23.77 31.88
C PHE A 531 -5.32 -24.14 33.37
N GLY A 532 -5.79 -25.35 33.71
CA GLY A 532 -5.82 -25.87 35.08
C GLY A 532 -7.25 -26.10 35.58
N GLY A 533 -7.40 -26.15 36.91
CA GLY A 533 -8.70 -26.30 37.55
C GLY A 533 -9.59 -25.06 37.42
N PRO A 534 -10.88 -25.15 37.77
CA PRO A 534 -11.80 -24.03 37.67
C PRO A 534 -11.37 -22.88 38.59
N VAL A 535 -11.36 -21.66 38.04
CA VAL A 535 -11.09 -20.45 38.79
C VAL A 535 -12.37 -20.07 39.53
N ASN A 536 -12.43 -20.44 40.82
CA ASN A 536 -13.64 -20.29 41.63
C ASN A 536 -13.90 -18.85 42.12
N TYR A 537 -12.89 -17.98 42.08
CA TYR A 537 -12.96 -16.62 42.60
C TYR A 537 -12.37 -15.61 41.61
N PRO A 538 -12.95 -14.40 41.49
CA PRO A 538 -12.39 -13.37 40.64
C PRO A 538 -11.01 -12.93 41.17
N VAL A 539 -10.05 -12.78 40.26
CA VAL A 539 -8.72 -12.25 40.60
C VAL A 539 -8.86 -10.73 40.75
N THR A 540 -8.79 -10.24 41.99
CA THR A 540 -8.91 -8.82 42.32
C THR A 540 -7.57 -8.15 42.61
N THR A 541 -6.52 -8.94 42.80
CA THR A 541 -5.17 -8.47 43.09
C THR A 541 -4.24 -8.81 41.93
N ILE A 542 -3.28 -7.91 41.68
CA ILE A 542 -2.24 -8.11 40.67
C ILE A 542 -0.88 -8.16 41.35
N THR A 543 -0.01 -9.03 40.87
CA THR A 543 1.40 -9.02 41.29
C THR A 543 2.07 -7.81 40.62
N PRO A 544 2.67 -6.87 41.38
CA PRO A 544 3.36 -5.72 40.78
C PRO A 544 4.46 -6.20 39.85
N THR A 545 4.30 -5.94 38.55
CA THR A 545 5.16 -6.47 37.50
C THR A 545 5.59 -5.32 36.60
N PHE A 546 6.89 -5.18 36.40
CA PHE A 546 7.47 -4.12 35.59
C PHE A 546 8.57 -4.66 34.65
N LEU A 547 9.06 -3.83 33.74
CA LEU A 547 10.07 -4.19 32.74
C LEU A 547 11.49 -4.23 33.34
N ASN A 548 11.67 -4.96 34.43
CA ASN A 548 12.99 -5.21 35.02
C ASN A 548 13.66 -6.44 34.36
N ALA A 549 14.97 -6.58 34.56
CA ALA A 549 15.77 -7.61 33.90
C ALA A 549 15.33 -9.04 34.26
N PHE A 550 14.85 -9.27 35.48
CA PHE A 550 14.35 -10.57 35.90
C PHE A 550 13.05 -10.94 35.18
N THR A 551 12.08 -10.04 35.18
CA THR A 551 10.79 -10.24 34.50
C THR A 551 10.96 -10.45 32.99
N VAL A 552 11.85 -9.67 32.35
CA VAL A 552 12.14 -9.84 30.92
C VAL A 552 12.76 -11.21 30.64
N LYS A 553 13.72 -11.67 31.46
CA LYS A 553 14.32 -13.00 31.30
C LYS A 553 13.32 -14.14 31.47
N VAL A 554 12.44 -14.05 32.47
CA VAL A 554 11.38 -15.06 32.68
C VAL A 554 10.45 -15.12 31.46
N LEU A 555 10.08 -13.96 30.90
CA LEU A 555 9.22 -13.90 29.73
C LEU A 555 9.93 -14.43 28.47
N GLN A 556 11.22 -14.12 28.29
CA GLN A 556 12.04 -14.66 27.19
C GLN A 556 12.12 -16.19 27.24
N GLU A 557 12.28 -16.77 28.43
CA GLU A 557 12.32 -18.23 28.58
C GLU A 557 10.96 -18.86 28.27
N ALA A 558 9.87 -18.28 28.76
CA ALA A 558 8.52 -18.76 28.49
C ALA A 558 8.18 -18.67 26.98
N ASP A 559 8.52 -17.56 26.32
CA ASP A 559 8.36 -17.36 24.88
C ASP A 559 9.17 -18.38 24.07
N HIS A 560 10.41 -18.66 24.49
CA HIS A 560 11.26 -19.66 23.87
C HIS A 560 10.65 -21.06 23.95
N LEU A 561 10.23 -21.51 25.14
CA LEU A 561 9.61 -22.82 25.34
C LEU A 561 8.32 -22.98 24.52
N ALA A 562 7.47 -21.94 24.49
CA ALA A 562 6.26 -21.95 23.67
C ALA A 562 6.59 -22.03 22.17
N THR A 563 7.61 -21.31 21.72
CA THR A 563 8.07 -21.32 20.33
C THR A 563 8.66 -22.67 19.94
N GLU A 564 9.47 -23.30 20.80
CA GLU A 564 10.00 -24.64 20.54
C GLU A 564 8.89 -25.68 20.45
N ALA A 565 7.91 -25.64 21.36
CA ALA A 565 6.74 -26.52 21.31
C ALA A 565 5.92 -26.36 20.02
N LEU A 566 5.79 -25.13 19.49
CA LEU A 566 5.13 -24.87 18.20
C LEU A 566 5.89 -25.47 17.00
N HIS A 567 7.22 -25.53 17.08
CA HIS A 567 8.04 -26.26 16.09
C HIS A 567 8.12 -27.76 16.39
N GLY A 568 7.36 -28.24 17.39
CA GLY A 568 7.40 -29.58 17.94
C GLY A 568 8.80 -30.02 18.38
N ARG A 569 9.53 -29.12 19.01
CA ARG A 569 10.80 -29.39 19.68
C ARG A 569 10.63 -29.31 21.19
N ARG A 570 11.49 -30.01 21.91
CA ARG A 570 11.62 -29.96 23.37
C ARG A 570 12.40 -28.72 23.79
N ALA A 571 12.45 -28.47 25.10
CA ALA A 571 13.19 -27.35 25.69
C ALA A 571 14.69 -27.36 25.37
N ASP A 572 15.27 -28.53 25.07
CA ASP A 572 16.68 -28.68 24.68
C ASP A 572 16.91 -28.56 23.16
N GLY A 573 15.87 -28.24 22.39
CA GLY A 573 15.90 -28.13 20.94
C GLY A 573 15.81 -29.47 20.19
N SER A 574 15.72 -30.60 20.90
CA SER A 574 15.54 -31.91 20.26
C SER A 574 14.12 -32.07 19.70
N ARG A 575 13.97 -32.81 18.59
CA ARG A 575 12.66 -33.09 18.00
C ARG A 575 11.83 -33.96 18.95
N ASP A 576 10.62 -33.50 19.27
CA ASP A 576 9.67 -34.30 20.02
C ASP A 576 8.81 -35.12 19.04
N PRO A 577 8.80 -36.47 19.12
CA PRO A 577 7.97 -37.30 18.25
C PRO A 577 6.46 -37.10 18.48
N ASP A 578 6.05 -36.63 19.67
CA ASP A 578 4.64 -36.47 20.06
C ASP A 578 4.07 -35.10 19.66
N LEU A 579 4.91 -34.16 19.21
CA LEU A 579 4.48 -32.82 18.79
C LEU A 579 4.57 -32.66 17.27
N GLU A 580 3.46 -32.27 16.64
CA GLU A 580 3.50 -31.85 15.22
C GLU A 580 4.28 -30.54 15.08
N ASP A 581 5.05 -30.40 13.98
CA ASP A 581 5.61 -29.10 13.61
C ASP A 581 4.50 -28.21 13.01
N LEU A 582 4.01 -27.27 13.81
CA LEU A 582 2.95 -26.36 13.45
C LEU A 582 3.46 -25.03 12.88
N SER A 583 4.77 -24.87 12.73
CA SER A 583 5.38 -23.62 12.24
C SER A 583 4.82 -23.19 10.88
N LYS A 584 4.50 -24.15 10.01
CA LYS A 584 3.91 -23.89 8.68
C LYS A 584 2.42 -23.51 8.73
N LYS A 585 1.72 -23.80 9.83
CA LYS A 585 0.30 -23.44 10.04
C LYS A 585 0.14 -22.07 10.69
N VAL A 586 1.20 -21.57 11.34
CA VAL A 586 1.26 -20.21 11.87
C VAL A 586 1.68 -19.27 10.73
N GLN A 587 0.72 -18.63 10.06
CA GLN A 587 1.03 -17.49 9.20
C GLN A 587 1.59 -16.37 10.09
N GLN A 588 2.86 -15.98 9.85
CA GLN A 588 3.42 -14.73 10.37
C GLN A 588 2.85 -13.53 9.65
#